data_AF-M7SAX1-F1
#
_entry.id   AF-M7SAX1-F1
#
_cell.length_a   1.000
_cell.length_b   1.000
_cell.length_c   1.000
_cell.angle_alpha   90.00
_cell.angle_beta   90.00
_cell.angle_gamma   90.00
#
_symmetry.space_group_name_H-M   'P 1'
#
loop_
_entity.id
_entity.type
_entity.pdbx_description
1 polymer ?
#
loop_
_entity_poly.entity_id
_entity_poly.type
_entity_poly.pdbx_seq_one_letter_code
_entity_poly.pdbx_strand_id
1 'polypeptide(L)'
;MTTARVHPSWKRSGSRYEQPYGFQEELYAKISVPPGERGLFLVASYVGFKYTGAQKKTTEDFARLFKQAWIQTRHQFPALAALAGPNGKVYETPRSTAQVEEWARETFRVQHDLTGAELFRDLKKTAFITLHYLPESRELFLQTEHHHLDGRGLMDSADAAVGQYKTYAVNTIGPIRLAQIAIDYWLQNREVKGNLLWVASLGGYVHSLHTPMYFSSKAAVVSFVRSLGTLRKLVGIRNAAVCPGAVDTPIFHPEYCRDRVRPSDMKLTPKQCAEVMMRVLQEPQYGDGNIVETLLVGRKENATVNVREVPLEALYPTVGPVGEDNHLLEEEQKFAKQLAEKGLRP
;
A
#
# COMPACT_ATOMS: atom_id res chain seq x y z
N MET A 1 -0.77 33.41 5.58
CA MET A 1 -1.60 32.20 5.75
C MET A 1 -1.35 31.27 4.58
N THR A 2 -0.50 30.26 4.76
CA THR A 2 -0.21 29.25 3.74
C THR A 2 -1.37 28.27 3.68
N THR A 3 -1.94 28.06 2.49
CA THR A 3 -3.01 27.10 2.27
C THR A 3 -2.51 25.68 2.57
N ALA A 4 -3.27 24.91 3.35
CA ALA A 4 -2.90 23.53 3.68
C ALA A 4 -2.78 22.69 2.41
N ARG A 5 -1.65 21.98 2.28
CA ARG A 5 -1.38 21.06 1.17
C ARG A 5 -2.09 19.74 1.45
N VAL A 6 -3.29 19.58 0.90
CA VAL A 6 -4.12 18.39 1.08
C VAL A 6 -4.41 17.71 -0.25
N HIS A 7 -4.74 16.41 -0.20
CA HIS A 7 -5.09 15.63 -1.38
C HIS A 7 -6.36 16.19 -2.07
N PRO A 8 -6.53 16.08 -3.41
CA PRO A 8 -7.70 16.60 -4.13
C PRO A 8 -9.07 16.08 -3.69
N SER A 9 -9.12 14.97 -2.94
CA SER A 9 -10.35 14.45 -2.33
C SER A 9 -10.90 15.33 -1.20
N TRP A 10 -10.11 16.27 -0.68
CA TRP A 10 -10.53 17.20 0.36
C TRP A 10 -11.22 18.41 -0.26
N LYS A 11 -12.49 18.63 0.10
CA LYS A 11 -13.23 19.83 -0.26
C LYS A 11 -12.91 20.94 0.73
N ARG A 12 -12.54 22.11 0.22
CA ARG A 12 -12.18 23.27 1.04
C ARG A 12 -13.35 24.26 1.10
N SER A 13 -13.67 24.71 2.32
CA SER A 13 -14.56 25.84 2.58
C SER A 13 -13.88 26.80 3.57
N GLY A 14 -13.34 27.90 3.08
CA GLY A 14 -12.56 28.85 3.89
C GLY A 14 -11.29 28.23 4.50
N SER A 15 -11.24 28.13 5.84
CA SER A 15 -10.15 27.49 6.61
C SER A 15 -10.41 26.01 6.93
N ARG A 16 -11.58 25.49 6.56
CA ARG A 16 -12.04 24.13 6.85
C ARG A 16 -11.89 23.25 5.62
N TYR A 17 -11.47 22.02 5.85
CA TYR A 17 -11.28 20.98 4.85
C TYR A 17 -12.05 19.74 5.27
N GLU A 18 -12.81 19.17 4.35
CA GLU A 18 -13.63 17.99 4.60
C GLU A 18 -13.35 16.91 3.56
N GLN A 19 -13.26 15.67 4.00
CA GLN A 19 -13.10 14.51 3.13
C GLN A 19 -14.11 13.44 3.53
N PRO A 20 -15.01 13.01 2.62
CA PRO A 20 -15.88 11.87 2.89
C PRO A 20 -15.05 10.58 3.01
N TYR A 21 -15.54 9.62 3.79
CA TYR A 21 -14.92 8.31 3.88
C TYR A 21 -14.96 7.58 2.53
N GLY A 22 -13.90 6.83 2.23
CA GLY A 22 -13.93 5.78 1.22
C GLY A 22 -14.58 4.51 1.76
N PHE A 23 -14.91 3.57 0.87
CA PHE A 23 -15.59 2.30 1.20
C PHE A 23 -15.04 1.59 2.45
N GLN A 24 -13.72 1.41 2.54
CA GLN A 24 -13.09 0.71 3.66
C GLN A 24 -13.05 1.57 4.94
N GLU A 25 -12.95 2.90 4.80
CA GLU A 25 -12.99 3.83 5.94
C GLU A 25 -14.40 3.88 6.56
N GLU A 26 -15.48 3.73 5.76
CA GLU A 26 -16.85 3.63 6.28
C GLU A 26 -17.05 2.39 7.16
N LEU A 27 -16.49 1.25 6.75
CA LEU A 27 -16.50 0.03 7.56
C LEU A 27 -15.80 0.24 8.90
N TYR A 28 -14.58 0.78 8.87
CA TYR A 28 -13.81 1.05 10.09
C TYR A 28 -14.46 2.11 10.98
N ALA A 29 -15.11 3.12 10.41
CA ALA A 29 -15.84 4.13 11.18
C ALA A 29 -17.02 3.52 11.95
N LYS A 30 -17.76 2.56 11.37
CA LYS A 30 -18.91 1.91 12.01
C LYS A 30 -18.53 1.03 13.20
N ILE A 31 -17.31 0.51 13.24
CA ILE A 31 -16.81 -0.37 14.31
C ILE A 31 -15.87 0.35 15.29
N SER A 32 -15.72 1.67 15.13
CA SER A 32 -14.90 2.51 16.00
C SER A 32 -15.64 2.85 17.31
N VAL A 33 -14.88 3.02 18.40
CA VAL A 33 -15.39 3.40 19.73
C VAL A 33 -15.18 4.91 19.99
N PRO A 34 -15.78 5.52 21.03
CA PRO A 34 -15.46 6.89 21.44
C PRO A 34 -14.00 7.06 21.97
N PRO A 35 -13.39 8.25 21.86
CA PRO A 35 -12.11 8.54 22.53
C PRO A 35 -12.19 8.28 24.04
N GLY A 36 -11.16 7.63 24.59
CA GLY A 36 -11.08 7.23 26.00
C GLY A 36 -11.51 5.77 26.27
N GLU A 37 -12.18 5.12 25.33
CA GLU A 37 -12.52 3.69 25.42
C GLU A 37 -11.42 2.79 24.83
N ARG A 38 -11.37 1.53 25.25
CA ARG A 38 -10.50 0.51 24.66
C ARG A 38 -11.04 0.16 23.26
N GLY A 39 -10.28 0.46 22.22
CA GLY A 39 -10.67 0.16 20.84
C GLY A 39 -10.16 -1.21 20.40
N LEU A 40 -11.02 -2.03 19.79
CA LEU A 40 -10.67 -3.34 19.23
C LEU A 40 -9.83 -3.24 17.95
N PHE A 41 -9.81 -2.07 17.32
CA PHE A 41 -9.25 -1.79 16.00
C PHE A 41 -8.34 -0.55 16.08
N LEU A 42 -7.34 -0.60 16.95
CA LEU A 42 -6.31 0.42 17.03
C LEU A 42 -5.01 -0.11 16.42
N VAL A 43 -4.37 0.72 15.61
CA VAL A 43 -3.07 0.40 15.01
C VAL A 43 -1.99 1.13 15.77
N ALA A 44 -0.93 0.40 16.08
CA ALA A 44 0.30 0.96 16.60
C ALA A 44 1.47 0.63 15.69
N SER A 45 2.39 1.57 15.57
CA SER A 45 3.72 1.35 15.01
C SER A 45 4.72 1.88 16.02
N TYR A 46 5.80 1.14 16.26
CA TYR A 46 6.86 1.61 17.14
C TYR A 46 8.21 1.47 16.47
N VAL A 47 9.11 2.39 16.83
CA VAL A 47 10.49 2.45 16.36
C VAL A 47 11.39 2.56 17.57
N GLY A 48 12.22 1.55 17.79
CA GLY A 48 13.32 1.62 18.74
C GLY A 48 14.50 2.38 18.14
N PHE A 49 15.19 3.21 18.92
CA PHE A 49 16.35 3.95 18.45
C PHE A 49 17.54 3.92 19.41
N LYS A 50 18.74 4.05 18.84
CA LYS A 50 19.99 4.24 19.58
C LYS A 50 20.68 5.51 19.10
N TYR A 51 20.92 6.44 20.01
CA TYR A 51 21.68 7.66 19.70
C TYR A 51 23.18 7.39 19.76
N THR A 52 23.91 7.75 18.71
CA THR A 52 25.36 7.53 18.54
C THR A 52 26.15 8.84 18.44
N GLY A 53 25.50 9.99 18.67
CA GLY A 53 26.17 11.29 18.55
C GLY A 53 27.16 11.54 19.70
N ALA A 54 28.17 12.37 19.40
CA ALA A 54 29.27 12.65 20.33
C ALA A 54 28.83 13.45 21.58
N GLN A 55 27.78 14.26 21.49
CA GLN A 55 27.26 15.03 22.62
C GLN A 55 26.16 14.27 23.34
N LYS A 56 26.28 14.10 24.67
CA LYS A 56 25.19 13.51 25.47
C LYS A 56 23.93 14.38 25.33
N LYS A 57 22.79 13.72 25.12
CA LYS A 57 21.46 14.33 25.12
C LYS A 57 20.63 13.77 26.26
N THR A 58 19.93 14.65 26.95
CA THR A 58 18.98 14.30 28.02
C THR A 58 17.65 13.81 27.45
N THR A 59 16.80 13.23 28.30
CA THR A 59 15.43 12.88 27.94
C THR A 59 14.65 14.10 27.47
N GLU A 60 14.83 15.24 28.14
CA GLU A 60 14.20 16.52 27.81
C GLU A 60 14.65 17.05 26.44
N ASP A 61 15.94 16.87 26.09
CA ASP A 61 16.45 17.21 24.77
C ASP A 61 15.76 16.41 23.67
N PHE A 62 15.63 15.09 23.86
CA PHE A 62 14.95 14.23 22.90
C PHE A 62 13.46 14.54 22.80
N ALA A 63 12.79 14.71 23.93
CA ALA A 63 11.37 15.08 23.98
C ALA A 63 11.12 16.40 23.20
N ARG A 64 11.97 17.41 23.41
CA ARG A 64 11.88 18.68 22.68
C ARG A 64 12.10 18.48 21.17
N LEU A 65 13.12 17.72 20.78
CA LEU A 65 13.43 17.47 19.37
C LEU A 65 12.31 16.68 18.68
N PHE A 66 11.79 15.64 19.31
CA PHE A 66 10.70 14.83 18.76
C PHE A 66 9.39 15.61 18.70
N LYS A 67 9.08 16.43 19.71
CA LYS A 67 7.92 17.34 19.65
C LYS A 67 8.04 18.33 18.49
N GLN A 68 9.22 18.92 18.30
CA GLN A 68 9.46 19.83 17.17
C GLN A 68 9.34 19.11 15.82
N ALA A 69 9.90 17.91 15.71
CA ALA A 69 9.75 17.08 14.51
C ALA A 69 8.26 16.76 14.25
N TRP A 70 7.50 16.39 15.28
CA TRP A 70 6.07 16.10 15.19
C TRP A 70 5.24 17.29 14.70
N ILE A 71 5.53 18.49 15.19
CA ILE A 71 4.93 19.74 14.70
C ILE A 71 5.26 19.97 13.21
N GLN A 72 6.52 19.77 12.82
CA GLN A 72 6.92 19.88 11.41
C GLN A 72 6.20 18.87 10.53
N THR A 73 6.07 17.61 11.00
CA THR A 73 5.32 16.56 10.31
C THR A 73 3.86 16.97 10.12
N ARG A 74 3.19 17.55 11.12
CA ARG A 74 1.82 18.09 10.96
C ARG A 74 1.72 19.16 9.87
N HIS A 75 2.68 20.09 9.83
CA HIS A 75 2.69 21.13 8.80
C HIS A 75 2.82 20.55 7.39
N GLN A 76 3.58 19.46 7.25
CA GLN A 76 3.74 18.73 6.00
C GLN A 76 2.51 17.86 5.68
N PHE A 77 1.87 17.28 6.70
CA PHE A 77 0.74 16.36 6.59
C PHE A 77 -0.44 16.85 7.45
N PRO A 78 -1.21 17.85 6.98
CA PRO A 78 -2.33 18.42 7.72
C PRO A 78 -3.38 17.41 8.21
N ALA A 79 -3.54 16.30 7.49
CA ALA A 79 -4.44 15.22 7.85
C ALA A 79 -4.13 14.56 9.21
N LEU A 80 -2.89 14.68 9.72
CA LEU A 80 -2.54 14.24 11.07
C LEU A 80 -3.34 14.95 12.18
N ALA A 81 -3.82 16.16 11.88
CA ALA A 81 -4.66 16.96 12.76
C ALA A 81 -6.13 16.98 12.30
N ALA A 82 -6.55 16.05 11.45
CA ALA A 82 -7.95 15.89 11.11
C ALA A 82 -8.69 15.10 12.20
N LEU A 83 -9.94 15.49 12.45
CA LEU A 83 -10.86 14.77 13.32
C LEU A 83 -11.76 13.87 12.48
N ALA A 84 -11.94 12.64 12.96
CA ALA A 84 -12.93 11.72 12.41
C ALA A 84 -14.33 12.11 12.90
N GLY A 85 -15.25 12.33 11.96
CA GLY A 85 -16.67 12.57 12.22
C GLY A 85 -17.56 11.46 11.64
N PRO A 86 -18.89 11.56 11.78
CA PRO A 86 -19.81 10.52 11.32
C PRO A 86 -19.75 10.23 9.81
N ASN A 87 -19.47 11.25 9.00
CA ASN A 87 -19.57 11.18 7.53
C ASN A 87 -18.22 11.40 6.82
N GLY A 88 -17.12 11.46 7.56
CA GLY A 88 -15.81 11.75 7.01
C GLY A 88 -14.88 12.46 7.98
N LYS A 89 -13.78 13.00 7.46
CA LYS A 89 -12.73 13.67 8.23
C LYS A 89 -12.82 15.18 8.04
N VAL A 90 -12.57 15.92 9.12
CA VAL A 90 -12.56 17.39 9.12
C VAL A 90 -11.21 17.88 9.62
N TYR A 91 -10.60 18.78 8.85
CA TYR A 91 -9.38 19.47 9.24
C TYR A 91 -9.59 20.98 9.24
N GLU A 92 -9.12 21.66 10.29
CA GLU A 92 -9.10 23.11 10.37
C GLU A 92 -7.67 23.66 10.32
N THR A 93 -7.46 24.64 9.43
CA THR A 93 -6.17 25.32 9.34
C THR A 93 -5.96 26.16 10.60
N PRO A 94 -4.83 25.98 11.32
CA PRO A 94 -4.55 26.75 12.52
C PRO A 94 -4.36 28.23 12.17
N ARG A 95 -4.91 29.10 13.02
CA ARG A 95 -4.90 30.56 12.89
C ARG A 95 -3.73 31.20 13.63
N SER A 96 -3.08 30.47 14.53
CA SER A 96 -1.94 30.96 15.32
C SER A 96 -1.00 29.82 15.73
N THR A 97 0.23 30.18 16.11
CA THR A 97 1.21 29.23 16.67
C THR A 97 0.70 28.58 17.96
N ALA A 98 -0.08 29.32 18.76
CA ALA A 98 -0.68 28.79 20.00
C ALA A 98 -1.59 27.58 19.73
N GLN A 99 -2.37 27.58 18.64
CA GLN A 99 -3.21 26.43 18.28
C GLN A 99 -2.38 25.21 17.82
N VAL A 100 -1.20 25.43 17.24
CA VAL A 100 -0.28 24.35 16.85
C VAL A 100 0.36 23.74 18.09
N GLU A 101 0.79 24.58 19.05
CA GLU A 101 1.34 24.12 20.32
C GLU A 101 0.30 23.39 21.18
N GLU A 102 -0.96 23.84 21.17
CA GLU A 102 -2.08 23.16 21.80
C GLU A 102 -2.24 21.74 21.25
N TRP A 103 -2.37 21.61 19.93
CA TRP A 103 -2.45 20.31 19.27
C TRP A 103 -1.23 19.43 19.59
N ALA A 104 -0.03 19.99 19.59
CA ALA A 104 1.19 19.24 19.89
C ALA A 104 1.18 18.73 21.33
N ARG A 105 0.63 19.50 22.29
CA ARG A 105 0.48 19.08 23.67
C ARG A 105 -0.51 17.93 23.83
N GLU A 106 -1.59 17.92 23.06
CA GLU A 106 -2.59 16.84 23.10
C GLU A 106 -2.09 15.54 22.44
N THR A 107 -1.22 15.68 21.41
CA THR A 107 -0.84 14.59 20.50
C THR A 107 0.59 14.08 20.63
N PHE A 108 1.49 14.82 21.27
CA PHE A 108 2.83 14.36 21.62
C PHE A 108 2.91 14.13 23.12
N ARG A 109 3.19 12.89 23.53
CA ARG A 109 3.22 12.48 24.94
C ARG A 109 4.57 11.88 25.28
N VAL A 110 5.11 12.22 26.44
CA VAL A 110 6.27 11.53 27.00
C VAL A 110 5.74 10.57 28.05
N GLN A 111 6.02 9.30 27.89
CA GLN A 111 5.52 8.22 28.74
C GLN A 111 6.72 7.58 29.45
N HIS A 112 6.78 7.74 30.77
CA HIS A 112 7.81 7.12 31.60
C HIS A 112 7.38 5.75 32.08
N ASP A 113 8.36 4.90 32.40
CA ASP A 113 8.16 3.60 33.04
C ASP A 113 7.27 2.63 32.23
N LEU A 114 7.22 2.81 30.91
CA LEU A 114 6.46 1.97 29.98
C LEU A 114 7.30 1.61 28.76
N THR A 115 7.09 0.40 28.25
CA THR A 115 7.52 -0.01 26.91
C THR A 115 6.38 0.15 25.90
N GLY A 116 6.71 0.16 24.60
CA GLY A 116 5.69 0.19 23.54
C GLY A 116 4.73 -0.99 23.61
N ALA A 117 5.20 -2.18 24.03
CA ALA A 117 4.36 -3.36 24.20
C ALA A 117 3.36 -3.22 25.35
N GLU A 118 3.77 -2.61 26.47
CA GLU A 118 2.90 -2.34 27.61
C GLU A 118 1.89 -1.24 27.27
N LEU A 119 2.32 -0.18 26.59
CA LEU A 119 1.45 0.88 26.11
C LEU A 119 0.38 0.34 25.13
N PHE A 120 0.74 -0.60 24.26
CA PHE A 120 -0.19 -1.22 23.32
C PHE A 120 -1.26 -2.09 24.02
N ARG A 121 -0.91 -2.76 25.12
CA ARG A 121 -1.86 -3.62 25.86
C ARG A 121 -3.05 -2.84 26.41
N ASP A 122 -2.81 -1.61 26.86
CA ASP A 122 -3.81 -0.75 27.51
C ASP A 122 -4.28 0.40 26.62
N LEU A 123 -4.10 0.27 25.30
CA LEU A 123 -4.35 1.32 24.35
C LEU A 123 -5.82 1.78 24.39
N LYS A 124 -6.02 3.07 24.62
CA LYS A 124 -7.32 3.74 24.56
C LYS A 124 -7.36 4.64 23.35
N LYS A 125 -8.49 4.66 22.64
CA LYS A 125 -8.65 5.53 21.47
C LYS A 125 -8.41 6.99 21.85
N THR A 126 -7.73 7.71 20.96
CA THR A 126 -7.51 9.16 21.02
C THR A 126 -8.29 9.86 19.91
N ALA A 127 -8.58 11.16 20.09
CA ALA A 127 -9.27 11.95 19.07
C ALA A 127 -8.40 12.19 17.82
N PHE A 128 -7.08 12.24 18.01
CA PHE A 128 -6.09 12.39 16.94
C PHE A 128 -5.13 11.21 16.92
N ILE A 129 -4.35 11.11 15.85
CA ILE A 129 -3.11 10.33 15.87
C ILE A 129 -2.19 10.91 16.95
N THR A 130 -1.62 10.05 17.79
CA THR A 130 -0.71 10.47 18.87
C THR A 130 0.64 9.80 18.77
N LEU A 131 1.69 10.56 18.97
CA LEU A 131 3.06 10.08 19.07
C LEU A 131 3.50 10.10 20.53
N HIS A 132 3.97 8.95 21.02
CA HIS A 132 4.47 8.79 22.37
C HIS A 132 5.98 8.55 22.31
N TYR A 133 6.75 9.28 23.13
CA TYR A 133 8.16 9.03 23.36
C TYR A 133 8.31 8.29 24.68
N LEU A 134 8.98 7.14 24.65
CA LEU A 134 9.24 6.24 25.78
C LEU A 134 10.75 6.30 26.10
N PRO A 135 11.17 7.12 27.08
CA PRO A 135 12.59 7.43 27.28
C PRO A 135 13.44 6.24 27.69
N GLU A 136 12.94 5.40 28.59
CA GLU A 136 13.66 4.30 29.21
C GLU A 136 13.91 3.18 28.20
N SER A 137 12.90 2.84 27.38
CA SER A 137 13.03 1.87 26.30
C SER A 137 13.63 2.45 25.01
N ARG A 138 13.74 3.78 24.91
CA ARG A 138 14.16 4.53 23.71
C ARG A 138 13.30 4.18 22.48
N GLU A 139 12.00 4.31 22.66
CA GLU A 139 11.02 4.02 21.61
C GLU A 139 10.22 5.27 21.27
N LEU A 140 9.88 5.39 19.99
CA LEU A 140 8.78 6.25 19.53
C LEU A 140 7.62 5.33 19.16
N PHE A 141 6.48 5.55 19.79
CA PHE A 141 5.27 4.76 19.61
C PHE A 141 4.18 5.64 19.00
N LEU A 142 3.81 5.34 17.77
CA LEU A 142 2.72 6.01 17.07
C LEU A 142 1.44 5.20 17.24
N GLN A 143 0.40 5.86 17.75
CA GLN A 143 -0.93 5.30 17.94
C GLN A 143 -1.93 5.96 16.99
N THR A 144 -2.81 5.16 16.40
CA THR A 144 -3.89 5.64 15.52
C THR A 144 -5.07 4.66 15.46
N GLU A 145 -6.10 5.03 14.69
CA GLU A 145 -7.14 4.10 14.20
C GLU A 145 -6.85 3.64 12.76
N HIS A 146 -7.35 2.45 12.38
CA HIS A 146 -7.17 1.87 11.03
C HIS A 146 -7.60 2.82 9.91
N HIS A 147 -8.72 3.54 10.06
CA HIS A 147 -9.19 4.45 9.01
C HIS A 147 -8.21 5.60 8.72
N HIS A 148 -7.26 5.91 9.60
CA HIS A 148 -6.23 6.91 9.34
C HIS A 148 -5.01 6.35 8.57
N LEU A 149 -4.67 5.06 8.73
CA LEU A 149 -3.41 4.47 8.24
C LEU A 149 -3.57 3.27 7.30
N ASP A 150 -4.62 2.45 7.41
CA ASP A 150 -4.82 1.28 6.56
C ASP A 150 -5.09 1.67 5.10
N GLY A 151 -5.58 2.88 4.86
CA GLY A 151 -5.65 3.47 3.53
C GLY A 151 -4.35 4.10 3.04
N ARG A 152 -3.31 4.23 3.88
CA ARG A 152 -2.06 4.97 3.60
C ARG A 152 -0.88 4.41 4.41
N GLY A 153 -0.24 3.37 3.86
CA GLY A 153 0.93 2.69 4.43
C GLY A 153 2.02 3.65 4.95
N LEU A 154 2.30 3.50 6.24
CA LEU A 154 3.23 4.27 7.07
C LEU A 154 4.68 4.38 6.53
N MET A 155 5.06 5.46 5.84
CA MET A 155 6.37 6.19 5.92
C MET A 155 6.76 6.97 4.63
N ASP A 156 6.09 8.08 4.29
CA ASP A 156 6.49 8.95 3.14
C ASP A 156 6.79 10.40 3.60
N SER A 157 7.67 11.24 3.01
CA SER A 157 7.98 11.54 1.57
C SER A 157 9.42 12.13 1.33
N ALA A 158 9.93 12.58 0.16
CA ALA A 158 9.33 13.20 -1.05
C ALA A 158 10.28 13.10 -2.29
N ASP A 159 9.80 12.86 -3.51
CA ASP A 159 9.25 13.92 -4.37
C ASP A 159 7.77 13.71 -4.69
N ALA A 160 7.07 12.93 -3.87
CA ALA A 160 5.62 12.96 -3.85
C ALA A 160 5.15 14.30 -3.24
N ALA A 161 5.06 15.32 -4.09
CA ALA A 161 4.39 16.57 -3.80
C ALA A 161 2.90 16.28 -3.56
N VAL A 162 2.55 15.92 -2.32
CA VAL A 162 1.18 15.61 -1.88
C VAL A 162 0.54 14.49 -2.71
N GLY A 163 0.68 13.25 -2.25
CA GLY A 163 0.05 12.12 -2.93
C GLY A 163 0.89 10.87 -2.83
N GLN A 164 0.34 9.81 -3.38
CA GLN A 164 0.90 8.47 -3.47
C GLN A 164 2.40 8.41 -3.89
N TYR A 165 3.19 7.49 -3.31
CA TYR A 165 4.56 7.19 -3.78
C TYR A 165 4.60 7.02 -5.30
N LYS A 166 5.52 7.72 -5.98
CA LYS A 166 5.70 7.64 -7.44
C LYS A 166 5.86 6.19 -7.92
N THR A 167 6.62 5.36 -7.20
CA THR A 167 6.79 3.94 -7.51
C THR A 167 5.46 3.19 -7.53
N TYR A 168 4.60 3.38 -6.53
CA TYR A 168 3.26 2.78 -6.53
C TYR A 168 2.33 3.42 -7.55
N ALA A 169 2.43 4.73 -7.77
CA ALA A 169 1.61 5.45 -8.74
C ALA A 169 1.84 4.89 -10.15
N VAL A 170 3.11 4.66 -10.50
CA VAL A 170 3.52 4.13 -11.81
C VAL A 170 3.36 2.61 -11.88
N ASN A 171 3.86 1.86 -10.89
CA ASN A 171 3.92 0.40 -10.98
C ASN A 171 2.59 -0.28 -10.65
N THR A 172 1.72 0.37 -9.87
CA THR A 172 0.52 -0.26 -9.31
C THR A 172 -0.75 0.48 -9.74
N ILE A 173 -0.92 1.75 -9.35
CA ILE A 173 -2.20 2.46 -9.56
C ILE A 173 -2.44 2.82 -11.03
N GLY A 174 -1.41 3.22 -11.79
CA GLY A 174 -1.54 3.45 -13.22
C GLY A 174 -2.08 2.22 -13.96
N PRO A 175 -1.41 1.06 -13.86
CA PRO A 175 -1.90 -0.20 -14.43
C PRO A 175 -3.29 -0.62 -13.94
N ILE A 176 -3.58 -0.47 -12.63
CA ILE A 176 -4.91 -0.78 -12.07
C ILE A 176 -5.99 0.11 -12.69
N ARG A 177 -5.77 1.42 -12.76
CA ARG A 177 -6.73 2.35 -13.36
C ARG A 177 -6.95 2.05 -14.83
N LEU A 178 -5.89 1.75 -15.57
CA LEU A 178 -6.00 1.35 -16.97
C LEU A 178 -6.83 0.07 -17.12
N ALA A 179 -6.59 -0.93 -16.27
CA ALA A 179 -7.37 -2.16 -16.26
C ALA A 179 -8.84 -1.91 -15.89
N GLN A 180 -9.12 -1.05 -14.90
CA GLN A 180 -10.49 -0.69 -14.53
C GLN A 180 -11.24 0.01 -15.68
N ILE A 181 -10.57 0.93 -16.39
CA ILE A 181 -11.14 1.60 -17.58
C ILE A 181 -11.40 0.57 -18.70
N ALA A 182 -10.45 -0.32 -18.95
CA ALA A 182 -10.59 -1.37 -19.96
C ALA A 182 -11.72 -2.35 -19.61
N ILE A 183 -11.82 -2.77 -18.35
CA ILE A 183 -12.90 -3.61 -17.84
C ILE A 183 -14.23 -2.87 -18.00
N ASP A 184 -14.39 -1.63 -17.50
CA ASP A 184 -15.62 -0.85 -17.68
C ASP A 184 -16.05 -0.78 -19.15
N TYR A 185 -15.11 -0.53 -20.06
CA TYR A 185 -15.35 -0.53 -21.49
C TYR A 185 -15.85 -1.88 -22.01
N TRP A 186 -15.19 -3.01 -21.69
CA TRP A 186 -15.63 -4.34 -22.12
C TRP A 186 -16.94 -4.79 -21.48
N LEU A 187 -17.24 -4.32 -20.26
CA LEU A 187 -18.53 -4.58 -19.63
C LEU A 187 -19.68 -3.83 -20.33
N GLN A 188 -19.39 -2.67 -20.95
CA GLN A 188 -20.35 -1.92 -21.77
C GLN A 188 -20.43 -2.41 -23.23
N ASN A 189 -19.38 -3.03 -23.74
CA ASN A 189 -19.25 -3.49 -25.12
C ASN A 189 -18.97 -5.00 -25.12
N ARG A 190 -19.98 -5.78 -24.73
CA ARG A 190 -19.87 -7.23 -24.45
C ARG A 190 -19.43 -8.05 -25.66
N GLU A 191 -19.61 -7.52 -26.87
CA GLU A 191 -19.14 -8.06 -28.13
C GLU A 191 -17.61 -7.98 -28.30
N VAL A 192 -16.94 -7.09 -27.55
CA VAL A 192 -15.49 -6.93 -27.58
C VAL A 192 -14.84 -7.87 -26.55
N LYS A 193 -13.98 -8.78 -27.03
CA LYS A 193 -13.25 -9.70 -26.15
C LYS A 193 -12.09 -8.98 -25.45
N GLY A 194 -12.11 -9.01 -24.12
CA GLY A 194 -11.06 -8.41 -23.29
C GLY A 194 -9.94 -9.38 -22.91
N ASN A 195 -8.71 -8.88 -22.87
CA ASN A 195 -7.55 -9.62 -22.39
C ASN A 195 -6.52 -8.68 -21.74
N LEU A 196 -6.25 -8.89 -20.46
CA LEU A 196 -5.30 -8.11 -19.66
C LEU A 196 -4.00 -8.89 -19.48
N LEU A 197 -2.89 -8.31 -19.95
CA LEU A 197 -1.55 -8.81 -19.68
C LEU A 197 -0.79 -7.84 -18.79
N TRP A 198 -0.37 -8.32 -17.62
CA TRP A 198 0.33 -7.53 -16.63
C TRP A 198 1.82 -7.85 -16.65
N VAL A 199 2.65 -6.81 -16.65
CA VAL A 199 4.10 -6.97 -16.51
C VAL A 199 4.50 -6.72 -15.06
N ALA A 200 4.59 -7.80 -14.29
CA ALA A 200 5.00 -7.80 -12.90
C ALA A 200 6.54 -7.95 -12.80
N SER A 201 7.04 -8.88 -11.97
CA SER A 201 8.45 -9.21 -11.78
C SER A 201 8.58 -10.41 -10.84
N LEU A 202 9.72 -11.12 -10.87
CA LEU A 202 10.12 -11.99 -9.75
C LEU A 202 10.01 -11.29 -8.38
N GLY A 203 10.22 -9.97 -8.38
CA GLY A 203 10.07 -9.16 -7.18
C GLY A 203 8.65 -9.04 -6.62
N GLY A 204 7.66 -9.68 -7.22
CA GLY A 204 6.33 -9.81 -6.62
C GLY A 204 6.26 -10.85 -5.49
N TYR A 205 7.25 -11.74 -5.39
CA TYR A 205 7.29 -12.82 -4.39
C TYR A 205 8.70 -13.18 -3.90
N VAL A 206 9.74 -12.63 -4.53
CA VAL A 206 11.11 -12.56 -3.98
C VAL A 206 11.29 -11.25 -3.24
N HIS A 207 12.26 -11.14 -2.32
CA HIS A 207 12.45 -9.95 -1.49
C HIS A 207 13.93 -9.50 -1.49
N SER A 208 14.15 -8.17 -1.49
CA SER A 208 15.49 -7.58 -1.35
C SER A 208 15.43 -6.23 -0.64
N LEU A 209 16.40 -6.00 0.25
CA LEU A 209 16.54 -4.73 0.99
C LEU A 209 16.93 -3.55 0.08
N HIS A 210 17.44 -3.80 -1.13
CA HIS A 210 17.92 -2.72 -2.01
C HIS A 210 16.81 -1.84 -2.59
N THR A 211 15.60 -2.40 -2.83
CA THR A 211 14.50 -1.67 -3.48
C THR A 211 13.11 -2.09 -2.95
N PRO A 212 12.86 -2.08 -1.63
CA PRO A 212 11.65 -2.67 -1.02
C PRO A 212 10.33 -2.10 -1.57
N MET A 213 10.29 -0.82 -1.96
CA MET A 213 9.11 -0.20 -2.57
C MET A 213 8.80 -0.74 -3.97
N TYR A 214 9.83 -1.12 -4.74
CA TYR A 214 9.64 -1.77 -6.03
C TYR A 214 9.05 -3.18 -5.83
N PHE A 215 9.66 -3.99 -4.96
CA PHE A 215 9.21 -5.36 -4.67
C PHE A 215 7.74 -5.36 -4.19
N SER A 216 7.43 -4.57 -3.16
CA SER A 216 6.06 -4.44 -2.64
C SER A 216 5.05 -3.92 -3.69
N SER A 217 5.44 -2.97 -4.56
CA SER A 217 4.57 -2.51 -5.66
C SER A 217 4.26 -3.61 -6.69
N LYS A 218 5.22 -4.52 -6.95
CA LYS A 218 5.05 -5.66 -7.85
C LYS A 218 4.25 -6.78 -7.19
N ALA A 219 4.39 -6.98 -5.88
CA ALA A 219 3.55 -7.89 -5.11
C ALA A 219 2.08 -7.45 -5.14
N ALA A 220 1.82 -6.14 -5.05
CA ALA A 220 0.47 -5.59 -5.19
C ALA A 220 -0.15 -5.90 -6.56
N VAL A 221 0.64 -5.82 -7.65
CA VAL A 221 0.17 -6.21 -8.99
C VAL A 221 -0.15 -7.71 -9.05
N VAL A 222 0.73 -8.56 -8.53
CA VAL A 222 0.51 -10.02 -8.49
C VAL A 222 -0.78 -10.36 -7.74
N SER A 223 -1.00 -9.76 -6.57
CA SER A 223 -2.22 -9.94 -5.78
C SER A 223 -3.46 -9.44 -6.54
N PHE A 224 -3.40 -8.26 -7.17
CA PHE A 224 -4.51 -7.73 -7.95
C PHE A 224 -4.90 -8.63 -9.12
N VAL A 225 -3.91 -9.18 -9.83
CA VAL A 225 -4.15 -10.13 -10.93
C VAL A 225 -4.85 -11.38 -10.43
N ARG A 226 -4.49 -11.89 -9.25
CA ARG A 226 -5.17 -13.04 -8.63
C ARG A 226 -6.61 -12.73 -8.24
N SER A 227 -6.88 -11.54 -7.69
CA SER A 227 -8.25 -11.10 -7.38
C SER A 227 -9.16 -11.02 -8.61
N LEU A 228 -8.58 -10.79 -9.80
CA LEU A 228 -9.29 -10.77 -11.07
C LEU A 228 -9.38 -12.14 -11.76
N GLY A 229 -8.96 -13.23 -11.12
CA GLY A 229 -8.89 -14.55 -11.74
C GLY A 229 -10.23 -15.11 -12.24
N THR A 230 -11.35 -14.66 -11.66
CA THR A 230 -12.71 -15.11 -12.05
C THR A 230 -13.31 -14.31 -13.21
N LEU A 231 -12.66 -13.24 -13.70
CA LEU A 231 -13.22 -12.36 -14.73
C LEU A 231 -13.58 -13.11 -16.02
N ARG A 232 -12.77 -14.08 -16.44
CA ARG A 232 -13.05 -14.83 -17.67
C ARG A 232 -14.35 -15.61 -17.56
N LYS A 233 -14.55 -16.29 -16.42
CA LYS A 233 -15.76 -17.04 -16.12
C LYS A 233 -16.99 -16.14 -16.01
N LEU A 234 -16.85 -14.99 -15.36
CA LEU A 234 -17.97 -14.08 -15.08
C LEU A 234 -18.40 -13.26 -16.30
N VAL A 235 -17.43 -12.76 -17.06
CA VAL A 235 -17.67 -11.71 -18.07
C VAL A 235 -16.82 -11.88 -19.34
N GLY A 236 -16.13 -13.01 -19.52
CA GLY A 236 -15.36 -13.32 -20.72
C GLY A 236 -14.03 -12.58 -20.87
N ILE A 237 -13.59 -11.84 -19.84
CA ILE A 237 -12.33 -11.06 -19.87
C ILE A 237 -11.18 -11.92 -19.33
N ARG A 238 -10.15 -12.14 -20.15
CA ARG A 238 -8.92 -12.85 -19.75
C ARG A 238 -7.99 -11.93 -18.96
N ASN A 239 -7.21 -12.50 -18.05
CA ASN A 239 -6.27 -11.76 -17.22
C ASN A 239 -5.12 -12.65 -16.75
N ALA A 240 -3.86 -12.25 -16.98
CA ALA A 240 -2.67 -12.97 -16.50
C ALA A 240 -1.46 -12.03 -16.34
N ALA A 241 -0.52 -12.39 -15.47
CA ALA A 241 0.73 -11.67 -15.28
C ALA A 241 1.94 -12.45 -15.78
N VAL A 242 2.91 -11.74 -16.35
CA VAL A 242 4.27 -12.24 -16.53
C VAL A 242 5.17 -11.61 -15.48
N CYS A 243 6.01 -12.43 -14.85
CA CYS A 243 7.00 -12.07 -13.85
C CYS A 243 8.41 -12.35 -14.40
N PRO A 244 9.00 -11.41 -15.16
CA PRO A 244 10.35 -11.59 -15.67
C PRO A 244 11.40 -11.51 -14.57
N GLY A 245 12.46 -12.30 -14.74
CA GLY A 245 13.77 -12.07 -14.15
C GLY A 245 14.54 -10.95 -14.85
N ALA A 246 15.87 -11.00 -14.80
CA ALA A 246 16.68 -9.98 -15.46
C ALA A 246 16.52 -10.04 -17.00
N VAL A 247 16.20 -8.90 -17.61
CA VAL A 247 16.04 -8.75 -19.07
C VAL A 247 17.01 -7.69 -19.57
N ASP A 248 17.84 -8.04 -20.54
CA ASP A 248 18.91 -7.19 -21.09
C ASP A 248 18.32 -6.01 -21.87
N THR A 249 18.07 -4.93 -21.14
CA THR A 249 17.55 -3.67 -21.65
C THR A 249 18.50 -2.54 -21.26
N PRO A 250 18.41 -1.36 -21.89
CA PRO A 250 19.26 -0.22 -21.55
C PRO A 250 19.21 0.22 -20.07
N ILE A 251 18.29 -0.30 -19.25
CA ILE A 251 18.23 -0.07 -17.81
C ILE A 251 19.53 -0.45 -17.07
N PHE A 252 20.31 -1.39 -17.61
CA PHE A 252 21.57 -1.85 -17.00
C PHE A 252 22.82 -1.15 -17.54
N HIS A 253 22.68 -0.31 -18.58
CA HIS A 253 23.81 0.36 -19.21
C HIS A 253 24.41 1.52 -18.39
N PRO A 254 23.65 2.28 -17.57
CA PRO A 254 24.20 3.35 -16.76
C PRO A 254 25.29 2.87 -15.80
N GLU A 255 26.29 3.72 -15.57
CA GLU A 255 27.48 3.36 -14.79
C GLU A 255 27.15 2.92 -13.36
N TYR A 256 26.16 3.55 -12.71
CA TYR A 256 25.70 3.19 -11.37
C TYR A 256 24.98 1.82 -11.28
N CYS A 257 24.70 1.17 -12.41
CA CYS A 257 24.11 -0.17 -12.48
C CYS A 257 25.15 -1.27 -12.76
N ARG A 258 26.37 -0.92 -13.20
CA ARG A 258 27.40 -1.87 -13.67
C ARG A 258 27.88 -2.85 -12.59
N ASP A 259 27.87 -2.42 -11.32
CA ASP A 259 28.25 -3.28 -10.18
C ASP A 259 27.13 -4.23 -9.73
N ARG A 260 25.88 -3.97 -10.15
CA ARG A 260 24.70 -4.76 -9.76
C ARG A 260 24.33 -5.84 -10.77
N VAL A 261 24.57 -5.58 -12.05
CA VAL A 261 24.35 -6.53 -13.15
C VAL A 261 25.52 -6.43 -14.11
N ARG A 262 26.36 -7.47 -14.12
CA ARG A 262 27.54 -7.53 -14.98
C ARG A 262 27.15 -7.89 -16.41
N PRO A 263 27.94 -7.51 -17.42
CA PRO A 263 27.74 -7.96 -18.80
C PRO A 263 27.72 -9.50 -18.93
N SER A 264 28.45 -10.19 -18.05
CA SER A 264 28.53 -11.66 -18.00
C SER A 264 27.30 -12.35 -17.42
N ASP A 265 26.43 -11.63 -16.72
CA ASP A 265 25.31 -12.22 -15.99
C ASP A 265 24.22 -12.71 -16.97
N MET A 266 23.60 -13.83 -16.62
CA MET A 266 22.53 -14.43 -17.42
C MET A 266 21.27 -13.57 -17.37
N LYS A 267 20.82 -13.11 -18.54
CA LYS A 267 19.66 -12.23 -18.72
C LYS A 267 18.87 -12.67 -19.94
N LEU A 268 17.55 -12.64 -19.84
CA LEU A 268 16.69 -12.79 -21.02
C LEU A 268 16.99 -11.66 -22.01
N THR A 269 16.93 -11.95 -23.31
CA THR A 269 16.82 -10.87 -24.29
C THR A 269 15.42 -10.26 -24.27
N PRO A 270 15.23 -9.00 -24.70
CA PRO A 270 13.90 -8.40 -24.82
C PRO A 270 12.97 -9.23 -25.71
N LYS A 271 13.52 -9.84 -26.77
CA LYS A 271 12.78 -10.72 -27.69
C LYS A 271 12.27 -11.98 -26.97
N GLN A 272 13.12 -12.66 -26.21
CA GLN A 272 12.72 -13.85 -25.44
C GLN A 272 11.63 -13.50 -24.42
N CYS A 273 11.76 -12.37 -23.74
CA CYS A 273 10.74 -11.92 -22.79
C CYS A 273 9.40 -11.62 -23.48
N ALA A 274 9.43 -10.93 -24.64
CA ALA A 274 8.25 -10.64 -25.43
C ALA A 274 7.58 -11.90 -26.00
N GLU A 275 8.35 -12.90 -26.43
CA GLU A 275 7.81 -14.19 -26.89
C GLU A 275 7.01 -14.89 -25.78
N VAL A 276 7.51 -14.88 -24.55
CA VAL A 276 6.76 -15.41 -23.39
C VAL A 276 5.51 -14.59 -23.13
N MET A 277 5.58 -13.25 -23.19
CA MET A 277 4.41 -12.38 -23.04
C MET A 277 3.31 -12.69 -24.07
N MET A 278 3.68 -12.90 -25.34
CA MET A 278 2.73 -13.24 -26.40
C MET A 278 2.10 -14.62 -26.18
N ARG A 279 2.89 -15.60 -25.74
CA ARG A 279 2.39 -16.92 -25.36
C ARG A 279 1.38 -16.83 -24.22
N VAL A 280 1.69 -16.09 -23.16
CA VAL A 280 0.76 -15.90 -22.03
C VAL A 280 -0.53 -15.19 -22.45
N LEU A 281 -0.44 -14.24 -23.36
CA LEU A 281 -1.61 -13.54 -23.89
C LEU A 281 -2.52 -14.49 -24.71
N GLN A 282 -1.94 -15.35 -25.54
CA GLN A 282 -2.65 -16.11 -26.59
C GLN A 282 -3.00 -17.55 -26.23
N GLU A 283 -2.16 -18.25 -25.44
CA GLU A 283 -2.37 -19.66 -25.15
C GLU A 283 -3.59 -19.87 -24.23
N PRO A 284 -4.42 -20.91 -24.49
CA PRO A 284 -5.72 -21.08 -23.83
C PRO A 284 -5.61 -21.44 -22.34
N GLN A 285 -4.48 -22.02 -21.92
CA GLN A 285 -4.20 -22.40 -20.53
C GLN A 285 -4.02 -21.20 -19.59
N TYR A 286 -3.78 -20.01 -20.14
CA TYR A 286 -3.65 -18.78 -19.38
C TYR A 286 -4.91 -17.92 -19.47
N GLY A 287 -5.03 -16.93 -18.59
CA GLY A 287 -6.07 -15.91 -18.62
C GLY A 287 -7.03 -15.95 -17.44
N ASP A 288 -6.78 -16.80 -16.44
CA ASP A 288 -7.62 -16.99 -15.25
C ASP A 288 -6.91 -16.51 -13.97
N GLY A 289 -6.10 -15.45 -14.09
CA GLY A 289 -5.28 -14.89 -13.01
C GLY A 289 -3.92 -15.57 -12.85
N ASN A 290 -3.44 -16.28 -13.87
CA ASN A 290 -2.16 -16.99 -13.83
C ASN A 290 -0.99 -16.01 -13.60
N ILE A 291 -0.02 -16.44 -12.79
CA ILE A 291 1.21 -15.70 -12.53
C ILE A 291 2.37 -16.48 -13.15
N VAL A 292 2.87 -16.01 -14.30
CA VAL A 292 3.84 -16.74 -15.10
C VAL A 292 5.24 -16.16 -14.92
N GLU A 293 6.10 -16.91 -14.26
CA GLU A 293 7.51 -16.61 -14.12
C GLU A 293 8.28 -16.89 -15.42
N THR A 294 9.21 -16.01 -15.77
CA THR A 294 10.22 -16.32 -16.79
C THR A 294 11.59 -15.76 -16.49
N LEU A 295 12.63 -16.58 -16.68
CA LEU A 295 14.03 -16.20 -16.50
C LEU A 295 14.93 -17.15 -17.31
N LEU A 296 16.19 -16.76 -17.55
CA LEU A 296 17.18 -17.71 -18.03
C LEU A 296 17.66 -18.61 -16.89
N VAL A 297 17.77 -19.90 -17.17
CA VAL A 297 18.34 -20.92 -16.27
C VAL A 297 19.44 -21.70 -16.98
N GLY A 298 20.28 -22.40 -16.21
CA GLY A 298 21.41 -23.19 -16.73
C GLY A 298 22.75 -22.46 -16.57
N ARG A 299 23.72 -22.83 -17.42
CA ARG A 299 25.03 -22.16 -17.52
C ARG A 299 25.07 -21.31 -18.78
N LYS A 300 26.03 -20.39 -18.89
CA LYS A 300 26.12 -19.45 -20.01
C LYS A 300 26.17 -20.15 -21.38
N GLU A 301 26.78 -21.33 -21.43
CA GLU A 301 26.95 -22.12 -22.65
C GLU A 301 25.66 -22.83 -23.08
N ASN A 302 24.76 -23.13 -22.13
CA ASN A 302 23.54 -23.93 -22.33
C ASN A 302 22.31 -23.26 -21.69
N ALA A 303 22.25 -21.92 -21.76
CA ALA A 303 21.18 -21.16 -21.12
C ALA A 303 19.84 -21.39 -21.83
N THR A 304 18.79 -21.67 -21.08
CA THR A 304 17.44 -21.86 -21.62
C THR A 304 16.43 -20.93 -20.95
N VAL A 305 15.41 -20.53 -21.71
CA VAL A 305 14.28 -19.75 -21.17
C VAL A 305 13.41 -20.68 -20.35
N ASN A 306 13.43 -20.50 -19.03
CA ASN A 306 12.48 -21.16 -18.14
C ASN A 306 11.17 -20.36 -18.13
N VAL A 307 10.05 -21.08 -18.22
CA VAL A 307 8.70 -20.51 -18.06
C VAL A 307 7.94 -21.44 -17.12
N ARG A 308 7.41 -20.90 -16.02
CA ARG A 308 6.57 -21.67 -15.10
C ARG A 308 5.46 -20.81 -14.53
N GLU A 309 4.35 -21.44 -14.18
CA GLU A 309 3.35 -20.79 -13.33
C GLU A 309 3.80 -20.83 -11.86
N VAL A 310 3.58 -19.74 -11.15
CA VAL A 310 3.93 -19.58 -9.73
C VAL A 310 2.72 -19.98 -8.88
N PRO A 311 2.80 -21.09 -8.11
CA PRO A 311 1.67 -21.60 -7.34
C PRO A 311 1.48 -20.79 -6.04
N LEU A 312 0.81 -19.65 -6.12
CA LEU A 312 0.56 -18.79 -4.96
C LEU A 312 -0.45 -19.39 -3.98
N GLU A 313 -1.19 -20.43 -4.38
CA GLU A 313 -2.12 -21.19 -3.54
C GLU A 313 -1.41 -21.82 -2.34
N ALA A 314 -0.10 -22.06 -2.42
CA ALA A 314 0.70 -22.52 -1.30
C ALA A 314 0.73 -21.53 -0.11
N LEU A 315 0.35 -20.26 -0.33
CA LEU A 315 0.24 -19.23 0.71
C LEU A 315 -1.17 -19.18 1.34
N TYR A 316 -2.15 -19.87 0.77
CA TYR A 316 -3.53 -19.79 1.24
C TYR A 316 -3.70 -20.63 2.51
N PRO A 317 -4.63 -20.27 3.42
CA PRO A 317 -4.95 -21.09 4.58
C PRO A 317 -5.29 -22.53 4.17
N THR A 318 -4.69 -23.51 4.84
CA THR A 318 -4.93 -24.95 4.60
C THR A 318 -6.22 -25.45 5.23
N VAL A 319 -6.79 -24.65 6.13
CA VAL A 319 -8.09 -24.89 6.77
C VAL A 319 -9.04 -23.76 6.37
N GLY A 320 -10.25 -24.12 5.97
CA GLY A 320 -11.30 -23.16 5.69
C GLY A 320 -11.78 -22.46 6.97
N PRO A 321 -12.58 -21.39 6.86
CA PRO A 321 -13.25 -20.82 8.01
C PRO A 321 -14.07 -21.91 8.72
N VAL A 322 -13.98 -21.95 10.05
CA VAL A 322 -14.70 -22.90 10.89
C VAL A 322 -16.18 -22.50 10.89
N GLY A 323 -17.06 -23.33 10.29
CA GLY A 323 -18.52 -23.16 10.28
C GLY A 323 -19.13 -23.04 8.88
N GLU A 324 -20.22 -23.78 8.63
CA GLU A 324 -20.83 -23.98 7.30
C GLU A 324 -21.60 -22.77 6.70
N ASP A 325 -21.63 -21.61 7.35
CA ASP A 325 -22.27 -20.39 6.82
C ASP A 325 -21.23 -19.27 6.62
N ASN A 326 -20.48 -19.33 5.52
CA ASN A 326 -19.51 -18.28 5.19
C ASN A 326 -20.16 -17.18 4.35
N HIS A 327 -20.88 -16.29 5.01
CA HIS A 327 -21.54 -15.13 4.41
C HIS A 327 -20.62 -14.27 3.51
N LEU A 328 -19.29 -14.27 3.75
CA LEU A 328 -18.34 -13.56 2.88
C LEU A 328 -18.30 -14.15 1.46
N LEU A 329 -18.38 -15.48 1.32
CA LEU A 329 -18.45 -16.13 0.01
C LEU A 329 -19.78 -15.84 -0.69
N GLU A 330 -20.88 -15.76 0.06
CA GLU A 330 -22.18 -15.39 -0.50
C GLU A 330 -22.18 -13.95 -1.04
N GLU A 331 -21.62 -13.00 -0.29
CA GLU A 331 -21.51 -11.61 -0.73
C GLU A 331 -20.56 -11.47 -1.93
N GLU A 332 -19.47 -12.23 -1.98
CA GLU A 332 -18.61 -12.30 -3.17
C GLU A 332 -19.36 -12.82 -4.40
N GLN A 333 -20.19 -13.85 -4.24
CA GLN A 333 -21.05 -14.37 -5.31
C GLN A 333 -22.11 -13.34 -5.75
N LYS A 334 -22.72 -12.62 -4.81
CA LYS A 334 -23.68 -11.54 -5.12
C LYS A 334 -23.00 -10.42 -5.92
N PHE A 335 -21.82 -9.98 -5.48
CA PHE A 335 -21.03 -8.97 -6.20
C PHE A 335 -20.65 -9.45 -7.61
N ALA A 336 -20.21 -10.71 -7.73
CA ALA A 336 -19.88 -11.30 -9.02
C ALA A 336 -21.09 -11.34 -9.98
N LYS A 337 -22.28 -11.68 -9.46
CA LYS A 337 -23.53 -11.65 -10.23
C LYS A 337 -23.90 -10.22 -10.65
N GLN A 338 -23.82 -9.26 -9.73
CA GLN A 338 -24.07 -7.85 -10.03
C GLN A 338 -23.12 -7.34 -11.12
N LEU A 339 -21.83 -7.66 -11.04
CA LEU A 339 -20.83 -7.26 -12.02
C LEU A 339 -21.13 -7.84 -13.42
N ALA A 340 -21.60 -9.09 -13.48
CA ALA A 340 -21.99 -9.73 -14.72
C ALA A 340 -23.22 -9.06 -15.36
N GLU A 341 -24.24 -8.75 -14.55
CA GLU A 341 -25.52 -8.20 -15.03
C GLU A 341 -25.47 -6.70 -15.32
N LYS A 342 -24.87 -5.91 -14.41
CA LYS A 342 -24.95 -4.44 -14.40
C LYS A 342 -23.63 -3.74 -14.75
N GLY A 343 -22.51 -4.46 -14.72
CA GLY A 343 -21.19 -3.88 -14.91
C GLY A 343 -20.65 -3.16 -13.65
N LEU A 344 -19.66 -2.27 -13.83
CA LEU A 344 -18.98 -1.55 -12.73
C LEU A 344 -19.67 -0.25 -12.28
N ARG A 345 -20.69 0.21 -13.00
CA ARG A 345 -21.37 1.48 -12.71
C ARG A 345 -22.52 1.25 -11.72
N PRO A 346 -22.70 2.16 -10.75
CA PRO A 346 -23.75 2.05 -9.73
C PRO A 346 -25.17 2.05 -10.32
#